data_AF-A0A2E1ARN3-F1
#
_entry.id   AF-A0A2E1ARN3-F1
#
_cell.length_a   1.000
_cell.length_b   1.000
_cell.length_c   1.000
_cell.angle_alpha   90.00
_cell.angle_beta   90.00
_cell.angle_gamma   90.00
#
_symmetry.space_group_name_H-M   'P 1'
#
loop_
_entity.id
_entity.type
_entity.pdbx_description
1 polymer ?
#
loop_
_entity_poly.entity_id
_entity_poly.type
_entity_poly.pdbx_seq_one_letter_code
_entity_poly.pdbx_strand_id
1 'polypeptide(L)'
;MKTIKGILTVTFLIFMLNVSAQQVEGELTINNDQRTYLKIGDIKGESNVINLFNAFREGDYEIKFNFGGKYPPQQKPEFSFFRFKTTVKHNGKTIKTIVREPMPYIPGDMFLPAEAFDFVHILSTYKQEGMAYMENTGKMPNGDYEIVLEAIPVKTEGRISKGIIMFNIK
;
A
#
# COMPACT_ATOMS: atom_id res chain seq x y z
N MET A 1 -19.90 33.03 62.91
CA MET A 1 -18.77 32.09 63.02
C MET A 1 -19.34 30.68 63.18
N LYS A 2 -18.83 29.69 62.42
CA LYS A 2 -19.15 28.24 62.40
C LYS A 2 -20.44 27.84 61.67
N THR A 3 -20.54 26.86 60.78
CA THR A 3 -19.62 26.08 59.90
C THR A 3 -20.58 25.25 59.04
N ILE A 4 -20.56 25.39 57.70
CA ILE A 4 -21.31 24.52 56.79
C ILE A 4 -20.54 23.19 56.70
N LYS A 5 -21.13 22.10 57.20
CA LYS A 5 -20.57 20.75 57.09
C LYS A 5 -21.27 19.98 55.97
N GLY A 6 -20.53 19.79 54.88
CA GLY A 6 -20.45 18.60 54.03
C GLY A 6 -21.73 17.90 53.60
N ILE A 7 -21.97 17.89 52.28
CA ILE A 7 -22.03 16.69 51.43
C ILE A 7 -21.66 17.19 50.03
N LEU A 8 -20.45 16.89 49.58
CA LEU A 8 -20.02 17.08 48.19
C LEU A 8 -19.54 15.71 47.71
N THR A 9 -20.49 14.87 47.29
CA THR A 9 -20.20 13.48 46.92
C THR A 9 -20.40 13.32 45.42
N VAL A 10 -19.25 13.23 44.75
CA VAL A 10 -19.00 12.47 43.52
C VAL A 10 -19.76 12.94 42.29
N THR A 11 -19.18 13.90 41.60
CA THR A 11 -19.34 14.00 40.15
C THR A 11 -17.95 14.14 39.54
N PHE A 12 -17.72 13.41 38.45
CA PHE A 12 -16.58 13.55 37.54
C PHE A 12 -15.31 12.72 37.83
N LEU A 13 -15.43 11.39 37.73
CA LEU A 13 -14.27 10.52 37.49
C LEU A 13 -14.49 9.62 36.26
N ILE A 14 -14.95 10.18 35.13
CA ILE A 14 -15.08 9.44 33.86
C ILE A 14 -14.61 10.28 32.66
N PHE A 15 -13.50 10.99 32.77
CA PHE A 15 -13.00 11.78 31.63
C PHE A 15 -11.48 11.87 31.54
N MET A 16 -10.79 10.73 31.65
CA MET A 16 -9.35 10.67 31.33
C MET A 16 -8.94 9.33 30.70
N LEU A 17 -9.79 8.74 29.86
CA LEU A 17 -9.29 7.80 28.85
C LEU A 17 -9.16 8.56 27.54
N ASN A 18 -8.17 9.45 27.48
CA ASN A 18 -7.66 9.92 26.20
C ASN A 18 -6.94 8.74 25.56
N VAL A 19 -7.70 7.86 24.89
CA VAL A 19 -7.14 6.89 23.95
C VAL A 19 -6.52 7.74 22.85
N SER A 20 -5.24 8.02 22.99
CA SER A 20 -4.45 8.61 21.91
C SER A 20 -4.40 7.55 20.83
N ALA A 21 -5.30 7.62 19.85
CA ALA A 21 -5.21 6.79 18.66
C ALA A 21 -3.81 7.01 18.08
N GLN A 22 -3.01 5.95 18.01
CA GLN A 22 -1.68 6.02 17.41
C GLN A 22 -1.86 6.51 15.98
N GLN A 23 -1.36 7.70 15.68
CA GLN A 23 -1.41 8.26 14.33
C GLN A 23 -0.21 7.76 13.55
N VAL A 24 -0.48 7.22 12.35
CA VAL A 24 0.55 6.76 11.41
C VAL A 24 0.57 7.67 10.19
N GLU A 25 1.72 8.27 9.92
CA GLU A 25 1.99 8.98 8.67
C GLU A 25 3.02 8.18 7.88
N GLY A 26 2.85 8.11 6.57
CA GLY A 26 3.78 7.38 5.71
C GLY A 26 3.56 7.61 4.23
N GLU A 27 4.35 6.92 3.44
CA GLU A 27 4.30 6.98 1.99
C GLU A 27 4.67 5.66 1.32
N LEU A 28 4.00 5.40 0.19
CA LEU A 28 4.41 4.43 -0.80
C LEU A 28 4.97 5.17 -2.01
N THR A 29 6.22 4.87 -2.37
CA THR A 29 6.89 5.44 -3.54
C THR A 29 7.45 4.35 -4.45
N ILE A 30 7.61 4.70 -5.73
CA ILE A 30 8.25 3.88 -6.74
C ILE A 30 9.44 4.69 -7.26
N ASN A 31 10.66 4.22 -7.07
CA ASN A 31 11.89 4.99 -7.33
C ASN A 31 11.91 6.36 -6.62
N ASN A 32 11.43 6.41 -5.37
CA ASN A 32 11.28 7.62 -4.54
C ASN A 32 10.23 8.63 -5.03
N ASP A 33 9.46 8.31 -6.08
CA ASP A 33 8.35 9.14 -6.56
C ASP A 33 6.99 8.53 -6.20
N GLN A 34 6.01 9.36 -5.88
CA GLN A 34 4.62 8.90 -5.65
C GLN A 34 3.90 8.54 -6.97
N ARG A 35 4.42 9.01 -8.11
CA ARG A 35 3.90 8.69 -9.45
C ARG A 35 5.06 8.47 -10.41
N THR A 36 5.17 7.26 -10.93
CA THR A 36 6.30 6.84 -11.75
C THR A 36 5.81 6.33 -13.10
N TYR A 37 6.34 6.92 -14.18
CA TYR A 37 6.05 6.51 -15.55
C TYR A 37 7.13 5.53 -16.01
N LEU A 38 6.76 4.27 -16.19
CA LEU A 38 7.68 3.25 -16.70
C LEU A 38 7.84 3.42 -18.21
N LYS A 39 9.09 3.45 -18.68
CA LYS A 39 9.40 3.44 -20.11
C LYS A 39 9.36 2.00 -20.62
N ILE A 40 8.17 1.53 -20.99
CA ILE A 40 8.00 0.15 -21.50
C ILE A 40 8.68 -0.09 -22.86
N GLY A 41 9.09 0.97 -23.57
CA GLY A 41 9.94 0.82 -24.78
C GLY A 41 11.29 0.13 -24.53
N ASP A 42 11.74 0.04 -23.28
CA ASP A 42 13.00 -0.61 -22.86
C ASP A 42 12.80 -2.05 -22.35
N ILE A 43 11.54 -2.52 -22.28
CA ILE A 43 11.21 -3.92 -22.09
C ILE A 43 11.53 -4.65 -23.40
N LYS A 44 12.74 -5.24 -23.48
CA LYS A 44 13.20 -5.98 -24.66
C LYS A 44 12.23 -7.13 -24.97
N GLY A 45 11.54 -7.04 -26.11
CA GLY A 45 10.63 -8.08 -26.58
C GLY A 45 9.22 -7.94 -26.01
N GLU A 46 8.25 -8.41 -26.80
CA GLU A 46 6.78 -8.38 -26.63
C GLU A 46 6.25 -7.86 -25.28
N SER A 47 5.36 -6.86 -25.32
CA SER A 47 4.67 -6.26 -24.18
C SER A 47 3.99 -7.29 -23.27
N ASN A 48 4.76 -7.75 -22.27
CA ASN A 48 4.42 -8.90 -21.44
C ASN A 48 4.60 -8.55 -19.96
N VAL A 49 3.67 -9.02 -19.14
CA VAL A 49 3.71 -8.92 -17.68
C VAL A 49 4.99 -9.53 -17.07
N ILE A 50 5.61 -10.52 -17.72
CA ILE A 50 6.86 -11.15 -17.27
C ILE A 50 7.99 -10.13 -17.22
N ASN A 51 8.12 -9.31 -18.27
CA ASN A 51 9.20 -8.34 -18.34
C ASN A 51 8.97 -7.18 -17.37
N LEU A 52 7.71 -6.77 -17.19
CA LEU A 52 7.35 -5.82 -16.13
C LEU A 52 7.76 -6.37 -14.76
N PHE A 53 7.41 -7.63 -14.48
CA PHE A 53 7.77 -8.27 -13.23
C PHE A 53 9.29 -8.36 -13.02
N ASN A 54 10.04 -8.74 -14.05
CA ASN A 54 11.51 -8.80 -13.99
C ASN A 54 12.12 -7.44 -13.64
N ALA A 55 11.63 -6.34 -14.21
CA ALA A 55 12.14 -5.00 -13.92
C ALA A 55 12.00 -4.61 -12.43
N PHE A 56 10.90 -4.99 -11.78
CA PHE A 56 10.76 -4.79 -10.33
C PHE A 56 11.65 -5.74 -9.53
N ARG A 57 11.74 -7.01 -9.93
CA ARG A 57 12.53 -8.04 -9.26
C ARG A 57 14.04 -7.76 -9.33
N GLU A 58 14.50 -7.18 -10.42
CA GLU A 58 15.91 -6.85 -10.69
C GLU A 58 16.31 -5.48 -10.11
N GLY A 59 15.35 -4.72 -9.56
CA GLY A 59 15.61 -3.46 -8.86
C GLY A 59 15.62 -2.22 -9.76
N ASP A 60 15.20 -2.32 -11.03
CA ASP A 60 15.04 -1.15 -11.90
C ASP A 60 13.97 -0.19 -11.38
N TYR A 61 12.97 -0.75 -10.70
CA TYR A 61 11.89 -0.02 -10.03
C TYR A 61 11.72 -0.52 -8.58
N GLU A 62 12.18 0.28 -7.62
CA GLU A 62 12.09 -0.01 -6.20
C GLU A 62 10.76 0.50 -5.63
N ILE A 63 9.98 -0.38 -4.99
CA ILE A 63 8.82 0.04 -4.19
C ILE A 63 9.29 0.26 -2.76
N LYS A 64 9.18 1.49 -2.28
CA LYS A 64 9.50 1.85 -0.89
C LYS A 64 8.23 2.13 -0.13
N PHE A 65 8.10 1.51 1.03
CA PHE A 65 7.12 1.85 2.03
C PHE A 65 7.86 2.43 3.22
N ASN A 66 7.66 3.73 3.46
CA ASN A 66 8.12 4.39 4.68
C ASN A 66 6.89 4.72 5.52
N PHE A 67 6.98 4.48 6.83
CA PHE A 67 6.01 5.07 7.74
C PHE A 67 6.67 5.40 9.08
N GLY A 68 6.24 6.51 9.64
CA GLY A 68 6.59 6.94 10.98
C GLY A 68 5.65 6.34 12.02
N GLY A 69 6.20 6.07 13.19
CA GLY A 69 5.45 5.81 14.42
C GLY A 69 6.05 6.66 15.54
N LYS A 70 5.21 7.41 16.27
CA LYS A 70 5.66 8.05 17.51
C LYS A 70 5.72 6.99 18.60
N TYR A 71 6.91 6.45 18.86
CA TYR A 71 7.14 5.62 20.05
C TYR A 71 7.80 6.46 21.14
N PRO A 72 7.35 6.35 22.40
CA PRO A 72 8.11 6.85 23.53
C PRO A 72 9.54 6.28 23.51
N PRO A 73 10.57 7.07 23.87
CA PRO A 73 11.98 6.67 23.74
C PRO A 73 12.39 5.42 24.55
N GLN A 74 11.52 4.92 25.43
CA GLN A 74 11.74 3.72 26.26
C GLN A 74 10.97 2.49 25.77
N GLN A 75 10.15 2.61 24.73
CA GLN A 75 9.40 1.50 24.14
C GLN A 75 10.16 0.88 22.96
N LYS A 76 10.18 -0.45 22.91
CA LYS A 76 10.66 -1.19 21.73
C LYS A 76 9.73 -0.91 20.54
N PRO A 77 10.24 -0.93 19.29
CA PRO A 77 9.38 -0.80 18.11
C PRO A 77 8.30 -1.88 18.14
N GLU A 78 7.03 -1.47 18.12
CA GLU A 78 5.90 -2.39 18.02
C GLU A 78 5.50 -2.58 16.55
N PHE A 79 5.04 -3.78 16.21
CA PHE A 79 4.49 -4.04 14.88
C PHE A 79 3.23 -3.21 14.65
N SER A 80 3.21 -2.48 13.55
CA SER A 80 2.02 -1.89 12.96
C SER A 80 1.51 -2.78 11.84
N PHE A 81 0.20 -2.97 11.76
CA PHE A 81 -0.41 -3.83 10.75
C PHE A 81 -1.00 -3.00 9.62
N PHE A 82 -0.72 -3.39 8.38
CA PHE A 82 -1.26 -2.74 7.19
C PHE A 82 -1.93 -3.74 6.27
N ARG A 83 -3.05 -3.35 5.66
CA ARG A 83 -3.58 -4.02 4.48
C ARG A 83 -3.08 -3.27 3.25
N PHE A 84 -2.41 -3.97 2.35
CA PHE A 84 -2.13 -3.39 1.04
C PHE A 84 -3.32 -3.59 0.12
N LYS A 85 -3.71 -2.50 -0.52
CA LYS A 85 -4.72 -2.46 -1.56
C LYS A 85 -4.07 -2.08 -2.86
N THR A 86 -4.36 -2.89 -3.88
CA THR A 86 -3.89 -2.67 -5.23
C THR A 86 -5.08 -2.52 -6.15
N THR A 87 -5.10 -1.43 -6.90
CA THR A 87 -6.08 -1.19 -7.96
C THR A 87 -5.35 -1.09 -9.29
N VAL A 88 -5.70 -1.95 -10.25
CA VAL A 88 -5.17 -1.89 -11.62
C VAL A 88 -6.25 -1.36 -12.55
N LYS A 89 -5.89 -0.39 -13.39
CA LYS A 89 -6.75 0.21 -14.40
C LYS A 89 -6.14 0.06 -15.79
N HIS A 90 -7.00 -0.04 -16.79
CA HIS A 90 -6.66 -0.01 -18.21
C HIS A 90 -7.59 0.96 -18.93
N ASN A 91 -7.02 1.93 -19.65
CA ASN A 91 -7.72 3.04 -20.31
C ASN A 91 -8.69 3.76 -19.36
N GLY A 92 -8.22 4.04 -18.15
CA GLY A 92 -9.00 4.71 -17.09
C GLY A 92 -10.04 3.83 -16.39
N LYS A 93 -10.35 2.63 -16.90
CA LYS A 93 -11.32 1.71 -16.28
C LYS A 93 -10.62 0.73 -15.34
N THR A 94 -11.14 0.60 -14.12
CA THR A 94 -10.66 -0.42 -13.17
C THR A 94 -10.85 -1.82 -13.74
N ILE A 95 -9.74 -2.57 -13.86
CA ILE A 95 -9.71 -3.99 -14.20
C ILE A 95 -10.09 -4.80 -12.97
N LYS A 96 -9.35 -4.59 -11.87
CA LYS A 96 -9.54 -5.31 -10.61
C LYS A 96 -8.96 -4.51 -9.45
N THR A 97 -9.51 -4.74 -8.27
CA THR A 97 -8.95 -4.29 -7.00
C THR A 97 -8.79 -5.48 -6.08
N ILE A 98 -7.63 -5.62 -5.45
CA ILE A 98 -7.33 -6.67 -4.47
C ILE A 98 -6.89 -5.98 -3.18
N VAL A 99 -7.35 -6.50 -2.04
CA VAL A 99 -6.90 -6.09 -0.71
C VAL A 99 -6.35 -7.33 -0.02
N ARG A 100 -5.11 -7.28 0.44
CA ARG A 100 -4.48 -8.39 1.16
C ARG A 100 -4.88 -8.38 2.63
N GLU A 101 -4.75 -9.54 3.26
CA GLU A 101 -4.83 -9.65 4.71
C GLU A 101 -3.76 -8.79 5.40
N PRO A 102 -4.03 -8.28 6.61
CA PRO A 102 -3.07 -7.45 7.35
C PRO A 102 -1.71 -8.13 7.52
N MET A 103 -0.64 -7.40 7.24
CA MET A 103 0.73 -7.84 7.46
C MET A 103 1.46 -6.92 8.47
N PRO A 104 2.32 -7.49 9.33
CA PRO A 104 3.06 -6.72 10.33
C PRO A 104 4.28 -6.03 9.73
N TYR A 105 4.50 -4.77 10.12
CA TYR A 105 5.64 -3.96 9.73
C TYR A 105 6.16 -3.12 10.90
N ILE A 106 7.43 -2.71 10.84
CA ILE A 106 8.05 -1.81 11.81
C ILE A 106 8.29 -0.44 11.17
N PRO A 107 8.17 0.67 11.91
CA PRO A 107 8.45 1.99 11.35
C PRO A 107 9.87 2.15 10.81
N GLY A 108 9.99 3.01 9.81
CA GLY A 108 11.21 3.25 9.06
C GLY A 108 11.04 2.90 7.57
N ASP A 109 12.18 2.88 6.88
CA ASP A 109 12.26 2.58 5.45
C ASP A 109 12.22 1.08 5.21
N MET A 110 11.33 0.65 4.32
CA MET A 110 11.23 -0.74 3.89
C MET A 110 11.11 -0.82 2.38
N PHE A 111 11.88 -1.74 1.81
CA PHE A 111 11.73 -2.13 0.41
C PHE A 111 10.73 -3.27 0.35
N LEU A 112 9.68 -3.09 -0.45
CA LEU A 112 8.67 -4.10 -0.65
C LEU A 112 8.80 -4.71 -2.05
N PRO A 113 8.72 -6.04 -2.18
CA PRO A 113 8.73 -6.69 -3.47
C PRO A 113 7.40 -6.44 -4.20
N ALA A 114 7.39 -6.52 -5.54
CA ALA A 114 6.19 -6.37 -6.36
C ALA A 114 5.09 -7.38 -5.97
N GLU A 115 5.49 -8.56 -5.50
CA GLU A 115 4.64 -9.64 -5.02
C GLU A 115 3.80 -9.25 -3.80
N ALA A 116 4.21 -8.23 -3.04
CA ALA A 116 3.42 -7.70 -1.93
C ALA A 116 2.12 -7.01 -2.39
N PHE A 117 1.97 -6.74 -3.69
CA PHE A 117 0.91 -5.91 -4.25
C PHE A 117 0.06 -6.58 -5.33
N ASP A 118 0.20 -7.86 -5.64
CA ASP A 118 -0.69 -8.63 -6.56
C ASP A 118 -0.92 -8.07 -7.99
N PHE A 119 -0.33 -6.94 -8.39
CA PHE A 119 -0.60 -6.34 -9.71
C PHE A 119 -0.09 -7.23 -10.86
N VAL A 120 1.00 -7.99 -10.65
CA VAL A 120 1.50 -8.99 -11.61
C VAL A 120 0.46 -10.08 -11.85
N HIS A 121 -0.19 -10.58 -10.79
CA HIS A 121 -1.26 -11.57 -10.90
C HIS A 121 -2.51 -11.01 -11.62
N ILE A 122 -2.88 -9.75 -11.31
CA ILE A 122 -4.01 -9.09 -11.98
C ILE A 122 -3.73 -8.94 -13.49
N LEU A 123 -2.53 -8.48 -13.85
CA LEU A 123 -2.15 -8.25 -15.24
C LEU A 123 -2.01 -9.57 -16.02
N SER A 124 -1.45 -10.62 -15.39
CA SER A 124 -1.25 -11.92 -16.05
C SER A 124 -2.55 -12.67 -16.33
N THR A 125 -3.64 -12.31 -15.67
CA THR A 125 -4.96 -12.94 -15.89
C THR A 125 -5.92 -12.05 -16.68
N TYR A 126 -5.58 -10.77 -16.89
CA TYR A 126 -6.45 -9.83 -17.56
C TYR A 126 -6.63 -10.17 -19.05
N LYS A 127 -7.90 -10.32 -19.47
CA LYS A 127 -8.27 -10.75 -20.84
C LYS A 127 -7.72 -12.13 -21.22
N GLN A 128 -7.33 -12.93 -20.22
CA GLN A 128 -6.89 -14.32 -20.42
C GLN A 128 -7.93 -15.36 -19.92
N GLU A 129 -9.14 -14.91 -19.55
CA GLU A 129 -10.21 -15.80 -19.05
C GLU A 129 -10.59 -16.85 -20.11
N GLY A 130 -10.54 -18.13 -19.72
CA GLY A 130 -10.88 -19.26 -20.59
C GLY A 130 -9.72 -19.83 -21.41
N MET A 131 -8.54 -19.21 -21.41
CA MET A 131 -7.34 -19.83 -21.99
C MET A 131 -6.76 -20.87 -21.03
N ALA A 132 -6.24 -21.97 -21.59
CA ALA A 132 -5.50 -22.94 -20.79
C ALA A 132 -4.27 -22.26 -20.16
N TYR A 133 -3.85 -22.66 -18.97
CA TYR A 133 -2.67 -22.08 -18.31
C TYR A 133 -1.41 -22.14 -19.20
N MET A 134 -1.30 -23.17 -20.04
CA MET A 134 -0.21 -23.35 -21.00
C MET A 134 -0.24 -22.37 -22.19
N GLU A 135 -1.38 -21.72 -22.43
CA GLU A 135 -1.59 -20.75 -23.51
C GLU A 135 -1.46 -19.30 -23.02
N ASN A 136 -1.31 -19.10 -21.71
CA ASN A 136 -1.09 -17.78 -21.14
C ASN A 136 0.30 -17.27 -21.52
N THR A 137 0.33 -16.38 -22.52
CA THR A 137 1.57 -15.77 -23.02
C THR A 137 2.06 -14.62 -22.15
N GLY A 138 1.26 -14.16 -21.17
CA GLY A 138 1.53 -12.95 -20.39
C GLY A 138 1.40 -11.65 -21.17
N LYS A 139 0.97 -11.71 -22.44
CA LYS A 139 0.75 -10.53 -23.28
C LYS A 139 -0.36 -9.66 -22.71
N MET A 140 -0.07 -8.38 -22.60
CA MET A 140 -1.02 -7.38 -22.13
C MET A 140 -1.67 -6.68 -23.34
N PRO A 141 -2.98 -6.40 -23.32
CA PRO A 141 -3.63 -5.56 -24.31
C PRO A 141 -2.97 -4.18 -24.46
N ASN A 142 -3.07 -3.60 -25.66
CA ASN A 142 -2.54 -2.25 -25.90
C ASN A 142 -3.41 -1.20 -25.19
N GLY A 143 -2.76 -0.14 -24.70
CA GLY A 143 -3.42 0.95 -23.99
C GLY A 143 -2.63 1.46 -22.78
N ASP A 144 -3.28 2.37 -22.06
CA ASP A 144 -2.72 3.01 -20.87
C ASP A 144 -3.07 2.24 -19.61
N TYR A 145 -2.07 1.96 -18.79
CA TYR A 145 -2.19 1.28 -17.53
C TYR A 145 -1.86 2.22 -16.36
N GLU A 146 -2.65 2.10 -15.31
CA GLU A 146 -2.40 2.73 -14.01
C GLU A 146 -2.52 1.67 -12.92
N ILE A 147 -1.46 1.48 -12.13
CA ILE A 147 -1.47 0.65 -10.93
C ILE A 147 -1.38 1.59 -9.73
N VAL A 148 -2.35 1.50 -8.83
CA VAL A 148 -2.41 2.28 -7.60
C VAL A 148 -2.14 1.36 -6.42
N LEU A 149 -1.11 1.69 -5.65
CA LEU A 149 -0.67 0.97 -4.45
C LEU A 149 -1.03 1.81 -3.21
N GLU A 150 -1.80 1.23 -2.30
CA GLU A 150 -2.25 1.87 -1.07
C GLU A 150 -1.89 1.00 0.13
N ALA A 151 -1.43 1.61 1.22
CA ALA A 151 -1.27 0.96 2.52
C ALA A 151 -2.36 1.50 3.46
N ILE A 152 -3.14 0.60 4.04
CA ILE A 152 -4.26 0.95 4.91
C ILE A 152 -3.90 0.51 6.34
N PRO A 153 -3.69 1.46 7.28
CA PRO A 153 -3.39 1.11 8.66
C PRO A 153 -4.55 0.35 9.31
N VAL A 154 -4.24 -0.60 10.18
CA VAL A 154 -5.21 -1.41 10.91
C VAL A 154 -5.24 -0.99 12.37
N LYS A 155 -6.42 -0.63 12.89
CA LYS A 155 -6.67 -0.17 14.27
C LYS A 155 -5.96 1.13 14.66
N THR A 156 -5.28 1.78 13.73
CA THR A 156 -4.65 3.09 13.88
C THR A 156 -5.20 4.03 12.81
N GLU A 157 -5.34 5.30 13.16
CA GLU A 157 -5.73 6.34 12.21
C GLU A 157 -4.48 6.92 11.57
N GLY A 158 -4.57 7.39 10.34
CA GLY A 158 -3.36 7.82 9.65
C GLY A 158 -3.58 8.14 8.18
N ARG A 159 -2.61 8.83 7.60
CA ARG A 159 -2.56 9.09 6.16
C ARG A 159 -1.27 8.52 5.61
N ILE A 160 -1.43 7.58 4.69
CA ILE A 160 -0.32 7.04 3.90
C ILE A 160 -0.54 7.46 2.47
N SER A 161 0.41 8.19 1.88
CA SER A 161 0.31 8.54 0.47
C SER A 161 0.45 7.28 -0.39
N LYS A 162 -0.24 7.28 -1.52
CA LYS A 162 -0.29 6.15 -2.45
C LYS A 162 0.84 6.23 -3.46
N GLY A 163 1.36 5.07 -3.83
CA GLY A 163 2.27 4.90 -4.96
C GLY A 163 1.47 4.66 -6.25
N ILE A 164 1.86 5.29 -7.34
CA ILE A 164 1.20 5.15 -8.64
C ILE A 164 2.23 4.78 -9.69
N ILE A 165 1.99 3.66 -10.37
CA ILE A 165 2.79 3.22 -11.52
C ILE A 165 1.95 3.46 -12.77
N MET A 166 2.54 4.09 -13.78
CA MET A 166 1.90 4.35 -15.06
C MET A 166 2.75 3.82 -16.20
N PHE A 167 2.11 3.24 -17.20
CA PHE A 167 2.78 2.84 -18.42
C PHE A 167 1.81 2.69 -19.58
N ASN A 168 2.37 2.66 -20.80
CA ASN A 168 1.61 2.49 -22.03
C ASN A 168 2.15 1.28 -22.80
N ILE A 169 1.23 0.47 -23.32
CA ILE A 169 1.50 -0.63 -24.25
C ILE A 169 1.03 -0.21 -25.64
N LYS A 170 1.92 -0.30 -26.65
CA LYS A 170 1.66 0.12 -28.03
C LYS A 170 1.31 -1.04 -28.95
#